data_AF-A0A818P0A6-F1
#
_entry.id   AF-A0A818P0A6-F1
#
_cell.length_a   1.000
_cell.length_b   1.000
_cell.length_c   1.000
_cell.angle_alpha   90.00
_cell.angle_beta   90.00
_cell.angle_gamma   90.00
#
_symmetry.space_group_name_H-M   'P 1'
#
loop_
_entity.id
_entity.type
_entity.pdbx_description
1 polymer ?
#
loop_
_entity_poly.entity_id
_entity_poly.type
_entity_poly.pdbx_seq_one_letter_code
_entity_poly.pdbx_strand_id
1 'polypeptide(L)'
;MLSLIIASLTNVQFILVDLTKRLSKLASEMLNALCPLTIDSLFIFENESDIDFHQLPDKTTLLFSSRQCVSSVEKLSPRINKIFILEHNPYEADQRQQFSTSEDLVCQLVDEIYRCYCQEAQKYEKLGDFIIAKRFEEQANRIYDEVRKAHQKVMKKENTGKSYECPATMLILLKRKGESDHNIQQILQQFKDIVSSCSTFHDEHRCYLYLLANEQESNVFLIVDAYYYNFTTAGFRDLKNVKSLYFFANSTSKDKATFMNPDDLRLQLIYDLIAHYGQLGEECRTHQCVIQAKDMFLKAKKLCHFLT
;
A
#
# COMPACT_ATOMS: atom_id res chain seq x y z
N MET A 1 -25.98 -23.15 -2.39
CA MET A 1 -26.25 -24.60 -2.24
C MET A 1 -25.22 -25.35 -3.05
N LEU A 2 -24.18 -25.85 -2.38
CA LEU A 2 -23.20 -26.78 -2.92
C LEU A 2 -22.74 -27.63 -1.74
N SER A 3 -23.28 -28.84 -1.67
CA SER A 3 -22.82 -29.91 -0.81
C SER A 3 -21.83 -30.72 -1.62
N LEU A 4 -20.58 -30.84 -1.20
CA LEU A 4 -19.75 -31.98 -1.58
C LEU A 4 -18.58 -32.18 -0.61
N ILE A 5 -18.50 -33.40 -0.09
CA ILE A 5 -17.32 -34.02 0.52
C ILE A 5 -16.59 -34.75 -0.63
N ILE A 6 -15.24 -34.79 -0.60
CA ILE A 6 -14.42 -36.02 -0.72
C ILE A 6 -12.98 -35.75 -1.24
N ALA A 7 -12.04 -36.28 -0.43
CA ALA A 7 -10.70 -36.85 -0.64
C ALA A 7 -9.70 -36.21 -1.63
N SER A 8 -8.55 -35.85 -1.04
CA SER A 8 -7.34 -35.22 -1.58
C SER A 8 -5.98 -35.94 -1.47
N LEU A 9 -5.29 -36.18 -2.58
CA LEU A 9 -4.02 -36.91 -2.79
C LEU A 9 -2.72 -36.16 -2.43
N THR A 10 -2.72 -35.20 -1.49
CA THR A 10 -1.47 -34.59 -0.98
C THR A 10 -1.38 -34.62 0.55
N ASN A 11 -0.17 -34.51 1.12
CA ASN A 11 0.12 -34.78 2.54
C ASN A 11 -0.36 -33.69 3.53
N VAL A 12 -1.06 -32.66 3.07
CA VAL A 12 -1.48 -31.50 3.88
C VAL A 12 -2.91 -31.08 3.53
N GLN A 13 -3.71 -30.78 4.55
CA GLN A 13 -5.08 -30.26 4.40
C GLN A 13 -5.23 -28.90 5.06
N PHE A 14 -5.96 -28.02 4.39
CA PHE A 14 -6.30 -26.66 4.80
C PHE A 14 -7.82 -26.59 4.94
N ILE A 15 -8.30 -26.23 6.13
CA ILE A 15 -9.73 -26.14 6.44
C ILE A 15 -10.05 -24.69 6.74
N LEU A 16 -11.04 -24.12 6.04
CA LEU A 16 -11.58 -22.79 6.26
C LEU A 16 -12.99 -22.94 6.83
N VAL A 17 -13.28 -22.33 7.97
CA VAL A 17 -14.58 -22.48 8.66
C VAL A 17 -15.12 -21.13 9.11
N ASP A 18 -16.37 -20.83 8.75
CA ASP A 18 -17.06 -19.58 9.12
C ASP A 18 -16.34 -18.31 8.63
N LEU A 19 -15.58 -18.42 7.54
CA LEU A 19 -14.84 -17.29 6.98
C LEU A 19 -15.57 -16.63 5.83
N THR A 20 -16.34 -17.36 5.01
CA THR A 20 -16.95 -16.86 3.77
C THR A 20 -17.84 -15.64 3.94
N LYS A 21 -18.50 -15.48 5.09
CA LYS A 21 -19.32 -14.29 5.42
C LYS A 21 -18.51 -13.12 5.99
N ARG A 22 -17.26 -13.37 6.42
CA ARG A 22 -16.33 -12.41 7.00
C ARG A 22 -15.23 -12.00 6.00
N LEU A 23 -15.11 -12.68 4.87
CA LEU A 23 -14.16 -12.31 3.82
C LEU A 23 -14.61 -11.02 3.15
N SER A 24 -13.68 -10.08 3.00
CA SER A 24 -13.86 -8.97 2.07
C SER A 24 -14.04 -9.51 0.64
N LYS A 25 -14.52 -8.64 -0.26
CA LYS A 25 -14.61 -8.97 -1.69
C LYS A 25 -13.25 -9.28 -2.30
N LEU A 26 -12.20 -8.58 -1.86
CA LEU A 26 -10.82 -8.82 -2.28
C LEU A 26 -10.33 -10.20 -1.79
N ALA A 27 -10.50 -10.49 -0.50
CA ALA A 27 -10.12 -11.78 0.07
C ALA A 27 -10.87 -12.95 -0.57
N SER A 28 -12.15 -12.76 -0.90
CA SER A 28 -12.96 -13.75 -1.62
C SER A 28 -12.43 -14.03 -3.03
N GLU A 29 -12.03 -13.00 -3.77
CA GLU A 29 -11.47 -13.16 -5.12
C GLU A 29 -10.07 -13.79 -5.09
N MET A 30 -9.24 -13.46 -4.10
CA MET A 30 -7.96 -14.12 -3.86
C MET A 30 -8.14 -15.60 -3.55
N LEU A 31 -9.12 -15.94 -2.69
CA LEU A 31 -9.47 -17.32 -2.38
C LEU A 31 -10.00 -18.08 -3.60
N ASN A 32 -10.85 -17.45 -4.42
CA ASN A 32 -11.35 -18.04 -5.66
C ASN A 32 -10.25 -18.31 -6.69
N ALA A 33 -9.18 -17.50 -6.71
CA ALA A 33 -8.01 -17.75 -7.54
C ALA A 33 -7.13 -18.90 -7.01
N LEU A 34 -7.17 -19.11 -5.69
CA LEU A 34 -6.39 -20.15 -5.01
C LEU A 34 -7.03 -21.54 -5.13
N CYS A 35 -8.35 -21.67 -4.97
CA CYS A 35 -9.06 -22.95 -4.97
C CYS A 35 -8.71 -23.87 -6.16
N PRO A 36 -8.65 -23.41 -7.42
CA PRO A 36 -8.31 -24.26 -8.56
C PRO A 36 -6.87 -24.77 -8.55
N LEU A 37 -5.96 -24.11 -7.83
CA LEU A 37 -4.56 -24.52 -7.68
C LEU A 37 -4.38 -25.56 -6.57
N THR A 38 -5.36 -25.65 -5.68
CA THR A 38 -5.36 -26.49 -4.50
C THR A 38 -6.63 -27.34 -4.40
N ILE A 39 -7.13 -27.82 -5.56
CA ILE A 39 -7.95 -29.02 -5.83
C ILE A 39 -8.61 -29.72 -4.63
N ASP A 40 -7.68 -30.07 -3.79
CA ASP A 40 -7.42 -31.36 -3.26
C ASP A 40 -6.96 -31.20 -1.80
N SER A 41 -6.55 -29.99 -1.42
CA SER A 41 -6.01 -29.67 -0.11
C SER A 41 -6.81 -28.59 0.58
N LEU A 42 -7.63 -27.80 -0.12
CA LEU A 42 -8.40 -26.70 0.45
C LEU A 42 -9.88 -27.03 0.59
N PHE A 43 -10.39 -27.03 1.83
CA PHE A 43 -11.78 -27.30 2.15
C PHE A 43 -12.41 -26.09 2.81
N ILE A 44 -13.57 -25.65 2.32
CA ILE A 44 -14.28 -24.47 2.82
C ILE A 44 -15.65 -24.90 3.36
N PHE A 45 -15.88 -24.62 4.63
CA PHE A 45 -17.11 -24.94 5.35
C PHE A 45 -17.78 -23.66 5.85
N GLU A 46 -19.11 -23.62 5.76
CA GLU A 46 -19.90 -22.52 6.30
C GLU A 46 -20.06 -22.64 7.81
N ASN A 47 -20.11 -23.85 8.35
CA ASN A 47 -20.29 -24.12 9.77
C ASN A 47 -19.33 -25.22 10.28
N GLU A 48 -18.92 -25.12 11.54
CA GLU A 48 -18.13 -26.16 12.21
C GLU A 48 -18.88 -27.50 12.32
N SER A 49 -20.21 -27.46 12.42
CA SER A 49 -21.05 -28.66 12.48
C SER A 49 -20.97 -29.54 11.25
N ASP A 50 -20.51 -28.98 10.13
CA ASP A 50 -20.41 -29.67 8.85
C ASP A 50 -19.12 -30.49 8.75
N ILE A 51 -18.24 -30.38 9.75
CA ILE A 51 -16.93 -31.02 9.79
C ILE A 51 -16.98 -32.21 10.73
N ASP A 52 -16.78 -33.41 10.17
CA ASP A 52 -16.49 -34.59 10.97
C ASP A 52 -14.99 -34.61 11.31
N PHE A 53 -14.65 -34.03 12.47
CA PHE A 53 -13.27 -33.97 12.97
C PHE A 53 -12.64 -35.36 13.23
N HIS A 54 -13.46 -36.42 13.38
CA HIS A 54 -12.97 -37.78 13.58
C HIS A 54 -12.54 -38.46 12.28
N GLN A 55 -13.10 -38.02 11.14
CA GLN A 55 -12.72 -38.49 9.81
C GLN A 55 -11.55 -37.70 9.20
N LEU A 56 -11.01 -36.71 9.92
CA LEU A 56 -9.80 -36.04 9.49
C LEU A 56 -8.66 -37.07 9.39
N PRO A 57 -7.98 -37.15 8.23
CA PRO A 57 -6.84 -38.05 8.07
C PRO A 57 -5.72 -37.68 9.04
N ASP A 58 -4.82 -38.62 9.34
CA ASP A 58 -3.64 -38.41 10.21
C ASP A 58 -2.56 -37.48 9.59
N LYS A 59 -2.94 -36.64 8.61
CA LYS A 59 -2.08 -35.71 7.87
C LYS A 59 -1.98 -34.37 8.59
N THR A 60 -1.00 -33.54 8.20
CA THR A 60 -0.90 -32.16 8.71
C THR A 60 -2.15 -31.38 8.31
N THR A 61 -2.99 -31.05 9.29
CA THR A 61 -4.22 -30.29 9.11
C THR A 61 -4.03 -28.89 9.68
N LEU A 62 -4.27 -27.88 8.86
CA LEU A 62 -4.20 -26.47 9.22
C LEU A 62 -5.61 -25.88 9.17
N LEU A 63 -6.05 -25.28 10.28
CA LEU A 63 -7.37 -24.68 10.40
C LEU A 63 -7.26 -23.16 10.33
N PHE A 64 -8.11 -22.55 9.51
CA PHE A 64 -8.33 -21.11 9.41
C PHE A 64 -9.78 -20.84 9.79
N SER A 65 -10.03 -20.10 10.87
CA SER A 65 -11.39 -19.92 11.38
C SER A 65 -11.57 -18.64 12.19
N SER A 66 -12.78 -18.39 12.67
CA SER A 66 -13.09 -17.34 13.65
C SER A 66 -12.89 -17.86 15.07
N ARG A 67 -12.69 -16.97 16.04
CA ARG A 67 -12.47 -17.35 17.45
C ARG A 67 -13.59 -18.20 18.05
N GLN A 68 -14.83 -17.98 17.59
CA GLN A 68 -16.01 -18.69 18.06
C GLN A 68 -15.88 -20.21 17.83
N CYS A 69 -15.33 -20.62 16.69
CA CYS A 69 -15.15 -22.02 16.33
C CYS A 69 -13.95 -22.69 17.02
N VAL A 70 -12.89 -21.94 17.34
CA VAL A 70 -11.66 -22.51 17.93
C VAL A 70 -11.93 -23.22 19.26
N SER A 71 -12.82 -22.64 20.08
CA SER A 71 -13.18 -23.21 21.39
C SER A 71 -13.86 -24.58 21.33
N SER A 72 -14.56 -24.87 20.23
CA SER A 72 -15.15 -26.18 19.93
C SER A 72 -14.09 -27.14 19.39
N VAL A 73 -13.24 -26.65 18.49
CA VAL A 73 -12.24 -27.46 17.77
C VAL A 73 -11.12 -27.97 18.67
N GLU A 74 -10.60 -27.14 19.57
CA GLU A 74 -9.53 -27.54 20.51
C GLU A 74 -9.94 -28.72 21.40
N LYS A 75 -11.25 -28.91 21.60
CA LYS A 75 -11.82 -30.05 22.35
C LYS A 75 -12.02 -31.30 21.50
N LEU A 76 -12.09 -31.16 20.17
CA LEU A 76 -12.60 -32.18 19.26
C LEU A 76 -11.50 -32.97 18.53
N SER A 77 -10.28 -32.45 18.34
CA SER A 77 -9.26 -33.23 17.62
C SER A 77 -7.80 -32.85 17.91
N PRO A 78 -6.96 -33.79 18.40
CA PRO A 78 -5.51 -33.61 18.52
C PRO A 78 -4.77 -33.65 17.15
N ARG A 79 -5.49 -33.86 16.04
CA ARG A 79 -4.91 -33.98 14.69
C ARG A 79 -4.66 -32.64 13.99
N ILE A 80 -5.16 -31.54 14.54
CA ILE A 80 -4.96 -30.20 13.98
C ILE A 80 -3.60 -29.68 14.43
N ASN A 81 -2.71 -29.40 13.47
CA ASN A 81 -1.33 -29.02 13.74
C ASN A 81 -1.18 -27.52 14.03
N LYS A 82 -1.93 -26.69 13.30
CA LYS A 82 -1.98 -25.24 13.57
C LYS A 82 -3.38 -24.68 13.34
N ILE A 83 -3.70 -23.66 14.11
CA ILE A 83 -4.93 -22.88 14.03
C ILE A 83 -4.55 -21.42 13.76
N PHE A 84 -5.22 -20.81 12.79
CA PHE A 84 -5.11 -19.41 12.41
C PHE A 84 -6.48 -18.76 12.56
N ILE A 85 -6.53 -17.62 13.23
CA ILE A 85 -7.78 -17.03 13.71
C ILE A 85 -8.00 -15.66 13.06
N LEU A 86 -9.16 -15.45 12.43
CA LEU A 86 -9.63 -14.11 12.05
C LEU A 86 -10.32 -13.47 13.26
N GLU A 87 -9.73 -12.41 13.81
CA GLU A 87 -10.26 -11.67 14.96
C GLU A 87 -10.25 -10.16 14.71
N HIS A 88 -11.39 -9.51 14.89
CA HIS A 88 -11.54 -8.06 14.71
C HIS A 88 -11.42 -7.30 16.04
N ASN A 89 -11.46 -7.98 17.19
CA ASN A 89 -11.33 -7.38 18.52
C ASN A 89 -9.87 -7.43 19.04
N PRO A 90 -9.15 -6.29 19.08
CA PRO A 90 -7.73 -6.25 19.48
C PRO A 90 -7.48 -6.45 20.99
N TYR A 91 -8.51 -6.47 21.83
CA TYR A 91 -8.38 -6.54 23.29
C TYR A 91 -8.34 -7.96 23.85
N GLU A 92 -8.30 -8.95 22.97
CA GLU A 92 -8.72 -10.31 23.27
C GLU A 92 -7.56 -11.26 22.89
N ALA A 93 -6.48 -11.19 23.65
CA ALA A 93 -5.13 -11.67 23.31
C ALA A 93 -4.96 -13.18 23.02
N ASP A 94 -4.33 -13.51 21.88
CA ASP A 94 -2.99 -14.12 21.76
C ASP A 94 -2.41 -13.72 20.37
N GLN A 95 -1.40 -12.84 20.34
CA GLN A 95 -1.01 -12.08 19.14
C GLN A 95 -0.31 -12.90 18.04
N ARG A 96 0.08 -14.16 18.30
CA ARG A 96 0.92 -14.93 17.36
C ARG A 96 0.14 -15.66 16.26
N GLN A 97 -1.18 -15.77 16.37
CA GLN A 97 -2.03 -16.57 15.47
C GLN A 97 -3.29 -15.83 14.98
N GLN A 98 -3.43 -14.54 15.30
CA GLN A 98 -4.60 -13.72 15.00
C GLN A 98 -4.34 -12.75 13.85
N PHE A 99 -5.27 -12.71 12.89
CA PHE A 99 -5.27 -11.78 11.77
C PHE A 99 -6.41 -10.78 11.92
N SER A 100 -6.08 -9.49 11.81
CA SER A 100 -7.06 -8.39 11.89
C SER A 100 -7.89 -8.21 10.61
N THR A 101 -7.36 -8.66 9.47
CA THR A 101 -8.02 -8.55 8.16
C THR A 101 -8.16 -9.90 7.48
N SER A 102 -9.21 -10.04 6.67
CA SER A 102 -9.45 -11.25 5.87
C SER A 102 -8.35 -11.49 4.83
N GLU A 103 -7.72 -10.42 4.36
CA GLU A 103 -6.63 -10.41 3.39
C GLU A 103 -5.36 -11.00 4.00
N ASP A 104 -5.01 -10.60 5.22
CA ASP A 104 -3.82 -11.12 5.90
C ASP A 104 -3.97 -12.63 6.16
N LEU A 105 -5.18 -13.08 6.51
CA LEU A 105 -5.49 -14.50 6.69
C LEU A 105 -5.34 -15.29 5.38
N VAL A 106 -5.80 -14.74 4.25
CA VAL A 106 -5.63 -15.37 2.94
C VAL A 106 -4.16 -15.36 2.49
N CYS A 107 -3.39 -14.30 2.80
CA CYS A 107 -1.94 -14.28 2.58
C CYS A 107 -1.23 -15.37 3.40
N GLN A 108 -1.59 -15.55 4.66
CA GLN A 108 -1.04 -16.63 5.48
C GLN A 108 -1.38 -18.03 4.92
N LEU A 109 -2.60 -18.20 4.42
CA LEU A 109 -3.01 -19.43 3.75
C LEU A 109 -2.13 -19.69 2.52
N VAL A 110 -1.87 -18.67 1.71
CA VAL A 110 -0.96 -18.73 0.56
C VAL A 110 0.45 -19.14 0.97
N ASP A 111 1.00 -18.53 2.02
CA ASP A 111 2.34 -18.83 2.52
C ASP A 111 2.46 -20.27 3.00
N GLU A 112 1.45 -20.78 3.71
CA GLU A 112 1.44 -22.17 4.20
C GLU A 112 1.28 -23.18 3.05
N ILE A 113 0.44 -22.89 2.06
CA ILE A 113 0.34 -23.74 0.86
C ILE A 113 1.68 -23.76 0.13
N TYR A 114 2.27 -22.59 -0.15
CA TYR A 114 3.58 -22.50 -0.80
C TYR A 114 4.64 -23.33 -0.05
N ARG A 115 4.75 -23.14 1.26
CA ARG A 115 5.68 -23.88 2.12
C ARG A 115 5.48 -25.38 1.99
N CYS A 116 4.23 -25.85 1.99
CA CYS A 116 3.91 -27.28 1.87
C CYS A 116 4.28 -27.85 0.49
N TYR A 117 4.01 -27.12 -0.60
CA TYR A 117 4.43 -27.54 -1.94
C TYR A 117 5.97 -27.63 -2.06
N CYS A 118 6.71 -26.66 -1.50
CA CYS A 118 8.17 -26.72 -1.47
C CYS A 118 8.70 -27.91 -0.66
N GLN A 119 8.07 -28.24 0.47
CA GLN A 119 8.45 -29.40 1.28
C GLN A 119 8.20 -30.73 0.55
N GLU A 120 7.07 -30.85 -0.15
CA GLU A 120 6.80 -32.03 -0.99
C GLU A 120 7.79 -32.12 -2.16
N ALA A 121 8.11 -31.01 -2.82
CA ALA A 121 9.13 -30.99 -3.88
C ALA A 121 10.48 -31.54 -3.38
N GLN A 122 10.96 -31.06 -2.22
CA GLN A 122 12.19 -31.55 -1.59
C GLN A 122 12.13 -33.02 -1.20
N LYS A 123 10.96 -33.51 -0.79
CA LYS A 123 10.76 -34.93 -0.45
C LYS A 123 10.90 -35.81 -1.69
N TYR A 124 10.25 -35.45 -2.79
CA TYR A 124 10.34 -36.21 -4.06
C TYR A 124 11.73 -36.12 -4.68
N GLU A 125 12.42 -34.98 -4.55
CA GLU A 125 13.81 -34.83 -4.98
C GLU A 125 14.73 -35.80 -4.22
N LYS A 126 14.58 -35.92 -2.90
CA LYS A 126 15.33 -36.89 -2.07
C LYS A 126 15.03 -38.35 -2.43
N LEU A 127 13.82 -38.64 -2.93
CA LEU A 127 13.42 -39.96 -3.39
C LEU A 127 13.86 -40.25 -4.84
N GLY A 128 14.48 -39.28 -5.53
CA GLY A 128 14.93 -39.40 -6.91
C GLY A 128 13.84 -39.20 -7.97
N ASP A 129 12.63 -38.78 -7.58
CA ASP A 129 11.53 -38.49 -8.50
C ASP A 129 11.51 -36.99 -8.86
N PHE A 130 12.45 -36.61 -9.73
CA PHE A 130 12.63 -35.22 -10.14
C PHE A 130 11.46 -34.66 -10.97
N ILE A 131 10.69 -35.52 -11.65
CA ILE A 131 9.54 -35.08 -12.45
C ILE A 131 8.42 -34.61 -11.52
N ILE A 132 8.13 -35.39 -10.47
CA ILE A 132 7.12 -35.00 -9.49
C ILE A 132 7.61 -33.80 -8.67
N ALA A 133 8.88 -33.77 -8.25
CA ALA A 133 9.46 -32.65 -7.53
C ALA A 133 9.30 -31.32 -8.28
N LYS A 134 9.63 -31.31 -9.58
CA LYS A 134 9.49 -30.13 -10.45
C LYS A 134 8.03 -29.66 -10.58
N ARG A 135 7.07 -30.60 -10.67
CA ARG A 135 5.64 -30.24 -10.70
C ARG A 135 5.19 -29.53 -9.43
N PHE A 136 5.66 -29.98 -8.27
CA PHE A 136 5.34 -29.32 -6.99
C PHE A 136 5.95 -27.91 -6.92
N GLU A 137 7.19 -27.73 -7.40
CA GLU A 137 7.84 -26.41 -7.46
C GLU A 137 7.14 -25.45 -8.43
N GLU A 138 6.78 -25.91 -9.62
CA GLU A 138 6.02 -25.13 -10.59
C GLU A 138 4.65 -24.72 -10.03
N GLN A 139 3.98 -25.62 -9.31
CA GLN A 139 2.71 -25.31 -8.66
C GLN A 139 2.89 -24.31 -7.52
N ALA A 140 3.96 -24.41 -6.72
CA ALA A 140 4.28 -23.44 -5.67
C ALA A 140 4.44 -22.02 -6.25
N ASN A 141 5.20 -21.89 -7.33
CA ASN A 141 5.46 -20.61 -7.98
C ASN A 141 4.19 -19.98 -8.59
N ARG A 142 3.24 -20.80 -9.07
CA ARG A 142 1.97 -20.34 -9.63
C ARG A 142 1.03 -19.70 -8.60
N ILE A 143 1.10 -20.11 -7.34
CA ILE A 143 0.18 -19.64 -6.29
C ILE A 143 0.28 -18.12 -6.12
N TYR A 144 1.49 -17.59 -5.93
CA TYR A 144 1.67 -16.14 -5.75
C TYR A 144 1.24 -15.34 -6.98
N ASP A 145 1.54 -15.84 -8.18
CA ASP A 145 1.21 -15.15 -9.41
C ASP A 145 -0.30 -15.03 -9.62
N GLU A 146 -1.07 -16.10 -9.39
CA GLU A 146 -2.53 -16.08 -9.56
C GLU A 146 -3.23 -15.24 -8.49
N VAL A 147 -2.79 -15.34 -7.23
CA VAL A 147 -3.33 -14.51 -6.14
C VAL A 147 -3.00 -13.03 -6.39
N ARG A 148 -1.79 -12.72 -6.87
CA ARG A 148 -1.41 -11.35 -7.24
C ARG A 148 -2.25 -10.81 -8.39
N LYS A 149 -2.54 -11.63 -9.41
CA LYS A 149 -3.43 -11.25 -10.52
C LYS A 149 -4.85 -10.95 -10.02
N ALA A 150 -5.38 -11.79 -9.12
CA ALA A 150 -6.69 -11.58 -8.52
C ALA A 150 -6.75 -10.26 -7.74
N HIS A 151 -5.73 -9.99 -6.91
CA HIS A 151 -5.60 -8.74 -6.18
C HIS A 151 -5.59 -7.54 -7.15
N GLN A 152 -4.75 -7.56 -8.17
CA GLN A 152 -4.68 -6.49 -9.17
C GLN A 152 -5.99 -6.29 -9.94
N LYS A 153 -6.72 -7.37 -10.25
CA LYS A 153 -8.00 -7.33 -10.96
C LYS A 153 -9.10 -6.67 -10.14
N VAL A 154 -9.16 -6.95 -8.83
CA VAL A 154 -10.12 -6.31 -7.92
C VAL A 154 -9.78 -4.85 -7.71
N MET A 155 -8.50 -4.52 -7.45
CA MET A 155 -8.05 -3.12 -7.35
C MET A 155 -8.37 -2.32 -8.61
N LYS A 156 -8.18 -2.91 -9.80
CA LYS A 156 -8.53 -2.25 -11.08
C LYS A 156 -10.03 -2.08 -11.28
N LYS A 157 -10.86 -3.02 -10.82
CA LYS A 157 -12.33 -2.95 -10.92
C LYS A 157 -12.94 -1.99 -9.91
N GLU A 158 -12.39 -1.89 -8.71
CA GLU A 158 -12.85 -0.96 -7.68
C GLU A 158 -12.45 0.49 -7.99
N ASN A 159 -11.39 0.68 -8.77
CA ASN A 159 -10.98 1.98 -9.33
C ASN A 159 -11.81 2.42 -10.56
N THR A 160 -12.98 1.84 -10.82
CA THR A 160 -13.88 2.27 -11.93
C THR A 160 -14.92 3.32 -11.50
N GLY A 161 -15.03 3.65 -10.22
CA GLY A 161 -15.61 4.92 -9.78
C GLY A 161 -14.55 6.00 -9.93
N LYS A 162 -14.82 7.08 -10.69
CA LYS A 162 -13.93 8.23 -10.97
C LYS A 162 -12.66 8.20 -10.11
N SER A 163 -11.58 7.66 -10.66
CA SER A 163 -10.28 7.61 -9.99
C SER A 163 -9.97 9.02 -9.49
N TYR A 164 -9.99 9.22 -8.18
CA TYR A 164 -9.41 10.41 -7.58
C TYR A 164 -7.92 10.29 -7.88
N GLU A 165 -7.47 10.95 -8.94
CA GLU A 165 -6.06 11.09 -9.24
C GLU A 165 -5.51 12.12 -8.26
N CYS A 166 -4.75 11.65 -7.27
CA CYS A 166 -4.08 12.53 -6.33
C CYS A 166 -3.19 13.51 -7.12
N PRO A 167 -3.44 14.82 -7.04
CA PRO A 167 -2.70 15.80 -7.84
C PRO A 167 -1.20 15.77 -7.52
N ALA A 168 -0.37 15.91 -8.55
CA ALA A 168 1.08 15.86 -8.41
C ALA A 168 1.58 17.05 -7.57
N THR A 169 2.50 16.84 -6.64
CA THR A 169 3.07 17.95 -5.87
C THR A 169 4.40 18.37 -6.50
N MET A 170 4.52 19.62 -6.91
CA MET A 170 5.68 20.15 -7.63
C MET A 170 6.34 21.28 -6.85
N LEU A 171 7.67 21.35 -6.92
CA LEU A 171 8.45 22.46 -6.40
C LEU A 171 9.03 23.24 -7.57
N ILE A 172 8.68 24.52 -7.68
CA ILE A 172 9.10 25.36 -8.82
C ILE A 172 9.94 26.51 -8.32
N LEU A 173 11.10 26.72 -8.96
CA LEU A 173 11.98 27.86 -8.73
C LEU A 173 11.91 28.82 -9.91
N LEU A 174 11.45 30.05 -9.68
CA LEU A 174 11.56 31.15 -10.62
C LEU A 174 12.75 32.04 -10.22
N LYS A 175 13.82 32.02 -11.01
CA LYS A 175 15.05 32.79 -10.72
C LYS A 175 15.64 33.46 -11.95
N ARG A 176 16.42 34.51 -11.74
CA ARG A 176 17.09 35.22 -12.84
C ARG A 176 18.07 34.29 -13.57
N LYS A 177 18.12 34.37 -14.89
CA LYS A 177 19.10 33.61 -15.69
C LYS A 177 20.53 34.02 -15.31
N GLY A 178 21.38 33.04 -15.02
CA GLY A 178 22.80 33.28 -14.71
C GLY A 178 23.11 33.48 -13.23
N GLU A 179 22.11 33.60 -12.35
CA GLU A 179 22.35 33.60 -10.90
C GLU A 179 22.43 32.18 -10.36
N SER A 180 23.51 31.87 -9.63
CA SER A 180 23.70 30.60 -8.95
C SER A 180 23.32 30.71 -7.48
N ASP A 181 22.16 30.16 -7.13
CA ASP A 181 21.75 30.01 -5.73
C ASP A 181 22.07 28.62 -5.22
N HIS A 182 23.31 28.43 -4.77
CA HIS A 182 23.75 27.15 -4.23
C HIS A 182 22.84 26.68 -3.09
N ASN A 183 22.45 27.60 -2.20
CA ASN A 183 21.60 27.29 -1.04
C ASN A 183 20.18 26.85 -1.47
N ILE A 184 19.55 27.58 -2.40
CA ILE A 184 18.21 27.21 -2.88
C ILE A 184 18.26 25.89 -3.67
N GLN A 185 19.31 25.66 -4.45
CA GLN A 185 19.49 24.39 -5.14
C GLN A 185 19.67 23.22 -4.17
N GLN A 186 20.40 23.40 -3.06
CA GLN A 186 20.50 22.40 -2.00
C GLN A 186 19.14 22.10 -1.38
N ILE A 187 18.34 23.13 -1.10
CA ILE A 187 16.95 23.00 -0.62
C ILE A 187 16.13 22.17 -1.62
N LEU A 188 16.16 22.50 -2.92
CA LEU A 188 15.43 21.73 -3.95
C LEU A 188 15.87 20.25 -4.00
N GLN A 189 17.16 19.97 -3.87
CA GLN A 189 17.67 18.59 -3.87
C GLN A 189 17.20 17.79 -2.66
N GLN A 190 17.09 18.42 -1.49
CA GLN A 190 16.61 17.77 -0.28
C GLN A 190 15.20 17.18 -0.43
N PHE A 191 14.34 17.79 -1.27
CA PHE A 191 12.96 17.37 -1.48
C PHE A 191 12.74 16.48 -2.69
N LYS A 192 13.77 16.20 -3.50
CA LYS A 192 13.65 15.50 -4.79
C LYS A 192 12.99 14.12 -4.69
N ASP A 193 13.19 13.40 -3.59
CA ASP A 193 12.60 12.08 -3.34
C ASP A 193 11.28 12.15 -2.53
N ILE A 194 10.65 13.33 -2.47
CA ILE A 194 9.40 13.58 -1.74
C ILE A 194 8.37 14.18 -2.69
N VAL A 195 8.76 15.23 -3.42
CA VAL A 195 7.90 15.87 -4.43
C VAL A 195 7.94 15.09 -5.75
N SER A 196 6.91 15.26 -6.58
CA SER A 196 6.80 14.60 -7.88
C SER A 196 7.81 15.16 -8.89
N SER A 197 8.12 16.45 -8.80
CA SER A 197 9.11 17.10 -9.68
C SER A 197 9.64 18.40 -9.08
N CYS A 198 10.86 18.74 -9.48
CA CYS A 198 11.47 20.04 -9.24
C CYS A 198 11.77 20.70 -10.59
N SER A 199 11.24 21.89 -10.83
CA SER A 199 11.44 22.63 -12.08
C SER A 199 12.04 24.01 -11.83
N THR A 200 12.85 24.51 -12.75
CA THR A 200 13.42 25.86 -12.67
C THR A 200 13.04 26.66 -13.92
N PHE A 201 12.50 27.85 -13.71
CA PHE A 201 12.18 28.81 -14.75
C PHE A 201 13.07 30.04 -14.63
N HIS A 202 13.41 30.61 -15.78
CA HIS A 202 14.21 31.84 -15.89
C HIS A 202 13.46 33.00 -16.52
N ASP A 203 12.17 32.79 -16.77
CA ASP A 203 11.29 33.71 -17.45
C ASP A 203 9.93 33.59 -16.77
N GLU A 204 9.44 34.71 -16.25
CA GLU A 204 8.20 34.77 -15.49
C GLU A 204 6.99 34.37 -16.37
N HIS A 205 6.94 34.89 -17.59
CA HIS A 205 5.81 34.65 -18.49
C HIS A 205 5.68 33.16 -18.84
N ARG A 206 6.80 32.49 -19.12
CA ARG A 206 6.84 31.03 -19.33
C ARG A 206 6.43 30.26 -18.08
N CYS A 207 6.87 30.69 -16.90
CA CYS A 207 6.45 30.08 -15.64
C CYS A 207 4.94 30.21 -15.45
N TYR A 208 4.38 31.39 -15.70
CA TYR A 208 2.94 31.65 -15.62
C TYR A 208 2.12 30.80 -16.59
N LEU A 209 2.52 30.75 -17.86
CA LEU A 209 1.86 29.89 -18.85
C LEU A 209 1.92 28.41 -18.48
N TYR A 210 3.04 27.96 -17.91
CA TYR A 210 3.18 26.58 -17.43
C TYR A 210 2.20 26.29 -16.28
N LEU A 211 2.13 27.18 -15.29
CA LEU A 211 1.23 27.00 -14.14
C LEU A 211 -0.24 27.02 -14.57
N LEU A 212 -0.61 27.91 -15.48
CA LEU A 212 -1.97 27.98 -16.03
C LEU A 212 -2.36 26.69 -16.78
N ALA A 213 -1.45 26.14 -17.58
CA ALA A 213 -1.69 24.91 -18.32
C ALA A 213 -1.84 23.66 -17.41
N ASN A 214 -1.29 23.70 -16.19
CA ASN A 214 -1.29 22.57 -15.25
C ASN A 214 -2.18 22.83 -14.01
N GLU A 215 -3.16 23.74 -14.12
CA GLU A 215 -3.95 24.20 -12.97
C GLU A 215 -4.78 23.10 -12.29
N GLN A 216 -5.20 22.07 -13.04
CA GLN A 216 -6.05 20.99 -12.53
C GLN A 216 -5.26 19.75 -12.06
N GLU A 217 -4.01 19.61 -12.47
CA GLU A 217 -3.24 18.36 -12.33
C GLU A 217 -2.15 18.43 -11.25
N SER A 218 -1.86 19.64 -10.75
CA SER A 218 -0.71 19.87 -9.87
C SER A 218 -1.04 20.74 -8.67
N ASN A 219 -0.30 20.51 -7.59
CA ASN A 219 -0.18 21.35 -6.42
C ASN A 219 1.24 21.90 -6.40
N VAL A 220 1.40 23.22 -6.50
CA VAL A 220 2.67 23.88 -6.73
C VAL A 220 3.08 24.66 -5.50
N PHE A 221 4.31 24.43 -5.06
CA PHE A 221 5.04 25.25 -4.11
C PHE A 221 6.03 26.09 -4.92
N LEU A 222 5.78 27.39 -5.01
CA LEU A 222 6.53 28.28 -5.90
C LEU A 222 7.52 29.13 -5.09
N ILE A 223 8.81 28.98 -5.38
CA ILE A 223 9.90 29.76 -4.83
C ILE A 223 10.32 30.81 -5.87
N VAL A 224 10.27 32.08 -5.48
CA VAL A 224 10.47 33.22 -6.37
C VAL A 224 11.64 34.06 -5.87
N ASP A 225 12.57 34.30 -6.77
CA ASP A 225 13.65 35.25 -6.53
C ASP A 225 13.12 36.68 -6.42
N ALA A 226 13.71 37.48 -5.53
CA ALA A 226 13.34 38.87 -5.27
C ALA A 226 13.23 39.74 -6.53
N TYR A 227 14.00 39.44 -7.58
CA TYR A 227 13.92 40.12 -8.88
C TYR A 227 12.50 40.13 -9.46
N TYR A 228 11.72 39.07 -9.25
CA TYR A 228 10.37 38.94 -9.81
C TYR A 228 9.25 39.38 -8.85
N TYR A 229 9.57 39.85 -7.65
CA TYR A 229 8.58 40.15 -6.60
C TYR A 229 7.44 41.08 -7.05
N ASN A 230 7.78 42.18 -7.73
CA ASN A 230 6.79 43.18 -8.17
C ASN A 230 5.85 42.68 -9.26
N PHE A 231 6.26 41.68 -10.03
CA PHE A 231 5.49 41.16 -11.16
C PHE A 231 4.62 39.96 -10.75
N THR A 232 5.08 39.20 -9.76
CA THR A 232 4.52 37.90 -9.37
C THR A 232 3.40 37.95 -8.32
N THR A 233 3.27 39.04 -7.55
CA THR A 233 2.45 39.06 -6.33
C THR A 233 0.93 39.03 -6.56
N ALA A 234 0.44 39.47 -7.72
CA ALA A 234 -0.98 39.38 -8.06
C ALA A 234 -1.30 38.11 -8.89
N GLY A 235 -0.61 37.91 -10.02
CA GLY A 235 -0.99 36.87 -10.98
C GLY A 235 -0.83 35.43 -10.50
N PHE A 236 0.24 35.11 -9.77
CA PHE A 236 0.48 33.72 -9.35
C PHE A 236 -0.36 33.29 -8.15
N ARG A 237 -0.75 34.21 -7.26
CA ARG A 237 -1.55 33.90 -6.07
C ARG A 237 -2.98 33.50 -6.43
N ASP A 238 -3.49 33.98 -7.57
CA ASP A 238 -4.85 33.71 -8.02
C ASP A 238 -4.98 32.33 -8.70
N LEU A 239 -3.87 31.65 -9.00
CA LEU A 239 -3.87 30.33 -9.64
C LEU A 239 -4.16 29.22 -8.61
N LYS A 240 -5.17 28.38 -8.88
CA LYS A 240 -5.66 27.38 -7.91
C LYS A 240 -4.66 26.28 -7.57
N ASN A 241 -3.73 26.00 -8.49
CA ASN A 241 -2.67 25.02 -8.26
C ASN A 241 -1.55 25.56 -7.36
N VAL A 242 -1.37 26.87 -7.22
CA VAL A 242 -0.32 27.44 -6.36
C VAL A 242 -0.78 27.38 -4.90
N LYS A 243 -0.13 26.55 -4.09
CA LYS A 243 -0.48 26.33 -2.68
C LYS A 243 0.26 27.26 -1.74
N SER A 244 1.55 27.47 -2.01
CA SER A 244 2.37 28.43 -1.28
C SER A 244 3.29 29.18 -2.23
N LEU A 245 3.55 30.44 -1.91
CA LEU A 245 4.43 31.33 -2.63
C LEU A 245 5.50 31.86 -1.67
N TYR A 246 6.76 31.55 -1.96
CA TYR A 246 7.91 31.95 -1.17
C TYR A 246 8.74 32.96 -1.93
N PHE A 247 9.19 34.00 -1.25
CA PHE A 247 10.12 34.97 -1.81
C PHE A 247 11.44 34.88 -1.09
N PHE A 248 12.54 34.78 -1.81
CA PHE A 248 13.88 34.81 -1.24
C PHE A 248 14.71 35.92 -1.88
N ALA A 249 15.68 36.45 -1.14
CA ALA A 249 16.59 37.47 -1.64
C ALA A 249 18.03 37.14 -1.28
N ASN A 250 18.94 37.30 -2.24
CA ASN A 250 20.37 37.25 -2.01
C ASN A 250 20.86 38.54 -1.34
N SER A 251 20.72 38.59 -0.01
CA SER A 251 21.40 39.45 0.98
C SER A 251 21.55 40.97 0.73
N THR A 252 20.98 41.55 -0.33
CA THR A 252 21.17 42.98 -0.67
C THR A 252 19.87 43.78 -0.81
N SER A 253 18.71 43.13 -0.66
CA SER A 253 17.40 43.80 -0.68
C SER A 253 17.11 44.50 0.65
N LYS A 254 16.72 45.78 0.59
CA LYS A 254 16.43 46.63 1.76
C LYS A 254 15.08 46.33 2.43
N ASP A 255 14.20 45.55 1.80
CA ASP A 255 12.89 45.18 2.33
C ASP A 255 12.90 43.79 2.97
N LYS A 256 13.58 43.67 4.12
CA LYS A 256 13.82 42.39 4.80
C LYS A 256 12.56 41.67 5.31
N ALA A 257 11.41 42.35 5.42
CA ALA A 257 10.22 41.75 6.03
C ALA A 257 9.51 40.72 5.13
N THR A 258 9.69 40.82 3.80
CA THR A 258 8.96 39.97 2.85
C THR A 258 9.80 38.82 2.29
N PHE A 259 11.13 38.94 2.36
CA PHE A 259 12.05 37.94 1.81
C PHE A 259 12.56 37.01 2.89
N MET A 260 12.38 35.71 2.68
CA MET A 260 12.88 34.68 3.56
C MET A 260 14.38 34.46 3.31
N ASN A 261 15.13 34.26 4.39
CA ASN A 261 16.46 33.66 4.26
C ASN A 261 16.31 32.17 3.89
N PRO A 262 17.37 31.51 3.39
CA PRO A 262 17.28 30.12 2.97
C PRO A 262 16.84 29.14 4.07
N ASP A 263 17.25 29.36 5.32
CA ASP A 263 16.91 28.46 6.43
C ASP A 263 15.44 28.59 6.83
N ASP A 264 14.91 29.80 6.91
CA ASP A 264 13.50 30.08 7.16
C ASP A 264 12.62 29.55 6.02
N LEU A 265 13.05 29.73 4.77
CA LEU A 265 12.38 29.17 3.60
C LEU A 265 12.33 27.65 3.68
N ARG A 266 13.44 27.02 4.03
CA ARG A 266 13.52 25.56 4.19
C ARG A 266 12.56 25.07 5.26
N LEU A 267 12.57 25.70 6.43
CA LEU A 267 11.69 25.32 7.55
C LEU A 267 10.22 25.51 7.20
N GLN A 268 9.85 26.66 6.64
CA GLN A 268 8.47 26.93 6.25
C GLN A 268 8.00 25.94 5.17
N LEU A 269 8.84 25.67 4.16
CA LEU A 269 8.52 24.70 3.12
C LEU A 269 8.31 23.30 3.69
N ILE A 270 9.09 22.88 4.70
CA ILE A 270 8.87 21.61 5.39
C ILE A 270 7.50 21.58 6.07
N TYR A 271 7.16 22.62 6.83
CA TYR A 271 5.87 22.69 7.54
C TYR A 271 4.68 22.68 6.57
N ASP A 272 4.73 23.51 5.52
CA ASP A 272 3.68 23.58 4.53
C ASP A 272 3.52 22.23 3.79
N LEU A 273 4.62 21.56 3.43
CA LEU A 273 4.57 20.25 2.79
C LEU A 273 4.04 19.16 3.73
N ILE A 274 4.36 19.20 5.03
CA ILE A 274 3.79 18.25 6.02
C ILE A 274 2.27 18.42 6.08
N ALA A 275 1.79 19.66 6.22
CA ALA A 275 0.36 19.95 6.27
C ALA A 275 -0.33 19.51 4.99
N HIS A 276 0.25 19.85 3.84
CA HIS A 276 -0.25 19.50 2.51
C HIS A 276 -0.36 17.99 2.28
N TYR A 277 0.70 17.22 2.57
CA TYR A 277 0.65 15.77 2.43
C TYR A 277 -0.26 15.11 3.48
N GLY A 278 -0.39 15.69 4.67
CA GLY A 278 -1.40 15.28 5.64
C GLY A 278 -2.82 15.42 5.07
N GLN A 279 -3.12 16.57 4.48
CA GLN A 279 -4.41 16.84 3.84
C GLN A 279 -4.66 15.91 2.64
N LEU A 280 -3.70 15.76 1.72
CA LEU A 280 -3.83 14.83 0.59
C LEU A 280 -4.01 13.38 1.05
N GLY A 281 -3.35 12.98 2.14
CA GLY A 281 -3.53 11.67 2.76
C GLY A 281 -4.97 11.45 3.23
N GLU A 282 -5.56 12.45 3.90
CA GLU A 282 -6.96 12.43 4.34
C GLU A 282 -7.94 12.45 3.16
N GLU A 283 -7.67 13.24 2.12
CA GLU A 283 -8.47 13.26 0.89
C GLU A 283 -8.44 11.89 0.20
N CYS A 284 -7.25 11.31 0.00
CA CYS A 284 -7.10 9.96 -0.57
C CYS A 284 -7.81 8.90 0.28
N ARG A 285 -7.72 9.00 1.62
CA ARG A 285 -8.40 8.09 2.55
C ARG A 285 -9.92 8.19 2.42
N THR A 286 -10.44 9.41 2.33
CA THR A 286 -11.88 9.68 2.14
C THR A 286 -12.38 9.11 0.81
N HIS A 287 -11.55 9.16 -0.23
CA HIS A 287 -11.84 8.56 -1.54
C HIS A 287 -11.47 7.07 -1.65
N GLN A 288 -11.16 6.40 -0.53
CA GLN A 288 -10.80 4.97 -0.46
C GLN A 288 -9.52 4.58 -1.25
N CYS A 289 -8.68 5.55 -1.60
CA CYS A 289 -7.38 5.33 -2.25
C CYS A 289 -6.29 4.98 -1.23
N VAL A 290 -6.40 3.81 -0.57
CA VAL A 290 -5.58 3.43 0.60
C VAL A 290 -4.07 3.47 0.33
N ILE A 291 -3.62 3.00 -0.84
CA ILE A 291 -2.20 2.99 -1.21
C ILE A 291 -1.64 4.41 -1.32
N GLN A 292 -2.39 5.31 -1.98
CA GLN A 292 -2.00 6.70 -2.16
C GLN A 292 -2.05 7.46 -0.83
N ALA A 293 -3.08 7.23 0.00
CA ALA A 293 -3.18 7.81 1.33
C ALA A 293 -1.95 7.46 2.19
N LYS A 294 -1.55 6.17 2.18
CA LYS A 294 -0.34 5.71 2.88
C LYS A 294 0.92 6.39 2.35
N ASP A 295 1.08 6.53 1.04
CA ASP A 295 2.22 7.23 0.44
C ASP A 295 2.29 8.70 0.88
N MET A 296 1.17 9.42 0.89
CA MET A 296 1.11 10.81 1.36
C MET A 296 1.51 10.93 2.84
N PHE A 297 0.97 10.08 3.72
CA PHE A 297 1.36 10.09 5.14
C PHE A 297 2.84 9.73 5.36
N LEU A 298 3.40 8.82 4.55
CA LEU A 298 4.82 8.49 4.60
C LEU A 298 5.69 9.68 4.17
N LYS A 299 5.28 10.45 3.16
CA LYS A 299 5.95 11.70 2.76
C LYS A 299 5.92 12.74 3.88
N ALA A 300 4.78 12.98 4.51
CA ALA A 300 4.66 13.85 5.67
C ALA A 300 5.58 13.39 6.82
N LYS A 301 5.60 12.10 7.13
CA LYS A 301 6.51 11.53 8.14
C LYS A 301 7.98 11.73 7.79
N LYS A 302 8.37 11.53 6.52
CA LYS A 302 9.75 11.74 6.05
C LYS A 302 10.17 13.21 6.23
N LEU A 303 9.28 14.15 5.96
CA LEU A 303 9.52 15.57 6.19
C LEU A 303 9.72 15.93 7.67
N CYS A 304 8.99 15.27 8.60
CA CYS A 304 9.22 15.48 10.04
C CYS A 304 10.65 15.13 10.48
N HIS A 305 11.33 14.20 9.80
CA HIS A 305 12.73 13.85 10.11
C HIS A 305 13.71 14.95 9.70
N PHE A 306 13.32 15.90 8.87
CA PHE A 306 14.15 17.06 8.54
C PHE A 306 14.07 18.20 9.58
N LEU A 307 13.16 18.08 10.57
CA LEU A 307 12.99 19.03 11.67
C LEU A 307 13.75 18.63 12.94
N THR A 308 14.24 17.38 13.01
CA THR A 308 15.05 16.82 14.10
C THR A 308 16.53 16.87 13.76
#